data_AF-A0A1E3XDV6-F1
#
_entry.id   AF-A0A1E3XDV6-F1
#
_cell.length_a   1.000
_cell.length_b   1.000
_cell.length_c   1.000
_cell.angle_alpha   90.00
_cell.angle_beta   90.00
_cell.angle_gamma   90.00
#
_symmetry.space_group_name_H-M   'P 1'
#
loop_
_entity.id
_entity.type
_entity.pdbx_description
1 polymer ?
#
loop_
_entity_poly.entity_id
_entity_poly.type
_entity_poly.pdbx_seq_one_letter_code
_entity_poly.pdbx_strand_id
1 'polypeptide(L)'
;MEEEKEVDEKRLPISEHLEELRSRIINSILVVIGFFFISWFFKSKILYIVKKPHNFTMENLGLSQSLQVLSYQEGFYAYIKLCLMTAIFMAYPIIVYQIWKFVEAGLYKRERRYVKIFAPISFIAFIIGVLFGYFLLIPFGLQFLIKILGGGIQPIITMSQYISLVTLLTLALGIVFQLPLIMLFISKIGILKAEDFIKWRMYAILSIFILAAIITPPDPFTQVMTALPMIALYEIGILTIRPTKKAIIRFNILLGSGALLIYVVFLIFTLPTKADFLNSTGVVKILSATNNKEWLPLSSKSKIHNGAKLKTEKSSKASFLLKDGTYVIMDVNTEIKLIENRKLGLLKGQILISIKASEKPFMITANNNIVTANDSNVDIRISKYMIFVTVTKGEAIVVANGEERKVIEGRQLKVVTGGEPINVDSVIKWSNEMRKRIKGEK
;
A
#
# COMPACT_ATOMS: atom_id res chain seq x y z
N MET A 1 23.52 6.75 71.90
CA MET A 1 23.26 5.54 71.09
C MET A 1 21.79 5.46 70.63
N GLU A 2 21.13 6.61 70.43
CA GLU A 2 19.74 6.68 69.91
C GLU A 2 19.58 7.60 68.69
N GLU A 3 20.62 8.33 68.29
CA GLU A 3 20.56 9.25 67.12
C GLU A 3 21.00 8.62 65.79
N GLU A 4 21.54 7.39 65.78
CA GLU A 4 21.95 6.69 64.55
C GLU A 4 20.79 5.94 63.85
N LYS A 5 19.56 5.99 64.38
CA LYS A 5 18.39 5.31 63.81
C LYS A 5 17.46 6.18 62.95
N GLU A 6 17.77 7.46 62.76
CA GLU A 6 16.91 8.37 61.97
C GLU A 6 17.32 8.57 60.50
N VAL A 7 18.46 8.01 60.07
CA VAL A 7 18.96 8.19 58.69
C VAL A 7 18.55 7.07 57.72
N ASP A 8 17.83 6.04 58.20
CA ASP A 8 17.23 5.02 57.32
C ASP A 8 15.83 5.46 56.84
N GLU A 9 15.76 6.62 56.17
CA GLU A 9 14.53 7.14 55.56
C GLU A 9 14.07 6.26 54.39
N LYS A 10 13.34 5.18 54.73
CA LYS A 10 12.32 4.50 53.91
C LYS A 10 12.76 4.10 52.49
N ARG A 11 13.76 3.24 52.36
CA ARG A 11 13.79 2.28 51.24
C ARG A 11 13.18 0.98 51.76
N LEU A 12 12.13 0.49 51.10
CA LEU A 12 11.56 -0.82 51.45
C LEU A 12 12.66 -1.89 51.32
N PRO A 13 12.73 -2.88 52.22
CA PRO A 13 13.55 -4.07 52.03
C PRO A 13 13.30 -4.67 50.64
N ILE A 14 14.33 -5.24 50.00
CA ILE A 14 14.23 -5.83 48.65
C ILE A 14 13.12 -6.91 48.59
N SER A 15 12.95 -7.67 49.68
CA SER A 15 11.86 -8.65 49.82
C SER A 15 10.47 -7.99 49.75
N GLU A 16 10.25 -6.90 50.48
CA GLU A 16 9.00 -6.15 50.47
C GLU A 16 8.72 -5.50 49.10
N HIS A 17 9.77 -5.04 48.41
CA HIS A 17 9.64 -4.50 47.05
C HIS A 17 9.23 -5.58 46.02
N LEU A 18 9.74 -6.80 46.16
CA LEU A 18 9.35 -7.94 45.33
C LEU A 18 7.91 -8.41 45.64
N GLU A 19 7.51 -8.39 46.92
CA GLU A 19 6.15 -8.70 47.34
C GLU A 19 5.15 -7.70 46.75
N GLU A 20 5.49 -6.40 46.76
CA GLU A 20 4.70 -5.36 46.09
C GLU A 20 4.60 -5.60 44.59
N LEU A 21 5.72 -5.87 43.90
CA LEU A 21 5.72 -6.16 42.47
C LEU A 21 4.77 -7.31 42.13
N ARG A 22 4.87 -8.42 42.85
CA ARG A 22 4.01 -9.60 42.66
C ARG A 22 2.54 -9.26 42.85
N SER A 23 2.19 -8.60 43.95
CA SER A 23 0.80 -8.21 44.24
C SER A 23 0.22 -7.28 43.17
N ARG A 24 1.01 -6.31 42.69
CA ARG A 24 0.60 -5.36 41.65
C ARG A 24 0.40 -6.05 40.29
N ILE A 25 1.27 -6.99 39.93
CA ILE A 25 1.16 -7.80 38.71
C ILE A 25 -0.10 -8.68 38.78
N ILE A 26 -0.32 -9.41 39.89
CA ILE A 26 -1.51 -10.27 40.06
C ILE A 26 -2.79 -9.45 39.93
N ASN A 27 -2.87 -8.30 40.59
CA ASN A 27 -4.03 -7.42 40.50
C ASN A 27 -4.27 -6.91 39.07
N SER A 28 -3.19 -6.57 38.35
CA SER A 28 -3.29 -6.13 36.95
C SER A 28 -3.79 -7.27 36.04
N ILE A 29 -3.30 -8.49 36.25
CA ILE A 29 -3.73 -9.69 35.50
C ILE A 29 -5.20 -10.00 35.78
N LEU A 30 -5.64 -9.97 37.04
CA LEU A 30 -7.04 -10.22 37.41
C LEU A 30 -7.99 -9.22 36.73
N VAL A 31 -7.61 -7.94 36.67
CA VAL A 31 -8.38 -6.91 35.99
C VAL A 31 -8.46 -7.17 34.48
N VAL A 32 -7.33 -7.54 33.84
CA VAL A 32 -7.31 -7.91 32.41
C VAL A 32 -8.19 -9.13 32.15
N ILE A 33 -8.16 -10.15 33.01
CA ILE A 33 -9.02 -11.34 32.89
C ILE A 33 -10.50 -10.95 33.02
N GLY A 34 -10.86 -10.07 33.97
CA GLY A 34 -12.22 -9.56 34.09
C GLY A 34 -12.69 -8.86 32.81
N PHE A 35 -11.88 -7.93 32.28
CA PHE A 35 -12.19 -7.26 31.01
C PHE A 35 -12.15 -8.19 29.79
N PHE A 36 -11.41 -9.30 29.83
CA PHE A 36 -11.39 -10.29 28.77
C PHE A 36 -12.74 -10.97 28.64
N PHE A 37 -13.36 -11.40 29.74
CA PHE A 37 -14.69 -11.99 29.69
C PHE A 37 -15.75 -10.99 29.22
N ILE A 38 -15.67 -9.72 29.66
CA ILE A 38 -16.54 -8.65 29.17
C ILE A 38 -16.35 -8.47 27.65
N SER A 39 -15.10 -8.40 27.19
CA SER A 39 -14.76 -8.26 25.77
C SER A 39 -15.22 -9.46 24.94
N TRP A 40 -15.26 -10.66 25.52
CA TRP A 40 -15.76 -11.87 24.87
C TRP A 40 -17.25 -11.78 24.55
N PHE A 41 -18.07 -11.25 25.48
CA PHE A 41 -19.50 -11.02 25.23
C PHE A 41 -19.74 -10.02 24.08
N PHE A 42 -18.89 -9.01 23.93
CA PHE A 42 -19.03 -7.97 22.90
C PHE A 42 -18.13 -8.16 21.67
N LYS A 43 -17.56 -9.35 21.47
CA LYS A 43 -16.54 -9.61 20.42
C LYS A 43 -16.95 -9.19 19.01
N SER A 44 -18.22 -9.35 18.63
CA SER A 44 -18.72 -8.98 17.30
C SER A 44 -18.71 -7.46 17.08
N LYS A 45 -19.08 -6.67 18.10
CA LYS A 45 -19.03 -5.20 18.05
C LYS A 45 -17.59 -4.70 18.02
N ILE A 46 -16.71 -5.31 18.83
CA ILE A 46 -15.28 -4.99 18.84
C ILE A 46 -14.66 -5.27 17.48
N LEU A 47 -14.98 -6.43 16.87
CA LEU A 47 -14.49 -6.79 15.54
C LEU A 47 -14.91 -5.76 14.49
N TYR A 48 -16.16 -5.28 14.54
CA TYR A 48 -16.63 -4.24 13.64
C TYR A 48 -15.79 -2.95 13.75
N ILE A 49 -15.47 -2.53 14.98
CA ILE A 49 -14.61 -1.36 15.21
C ILE A 49 -13.21 -1.63 14.66
N VAL A 50 -12.61 -2.77 15.00
CA VAL A 50 -11.25 -3.10 14.56
C VAL A 50 -11.15 -3.21 13.04
N LYS A 51 -12.19 -3.70 12.37
CA LYS A 51 -12.26 -3.85 10.90
C LYS A 51 -12.48 -2.53 10.14
N LYS A 52 -12.97 -1.48 10.80
CA LYS A 52 -13.30 -0.20 10.15
C LYS A 52 -12.17 0.41 9.30
N PRO A 53 -10.91 0.53 9.77
CA PRO A 53 -9.82 1.06 8.93
C PRO A 53 -9.51 0.16 7.73
N HIS A 54 -9.67 -1.17 7.86
CA HIS A 54 -9.54 -2.07 6.72
C HIS A 54 -10.64 -1.82 5.68
N ASN A 55 -11.91 -1.74 6.10
CA ASN A 55 -13.03 -1.46 5.20
C ASN A 55 -12.81 -0.13 4.45
N PHE A 56 -12.40 0.92 5.17
CA PHE A 56 -12.10 2.22 4.59
C PHE A 56 -11.02 2.14 3.51
N THR A 57 -9.91 1.44 3.78
CA THR A 57 -8.84 1.28 2.80
C THR A 57 -9.25 0.41 1.62
N MET A 58 -10.00 -0.68 1.83
CA MET A 58 -10.48 -1.55 0.75
C MET A 58 -11.46 -0.81 -0.17
N GLU A 59 -12.40 -0.04 0.41
CA GLU A 59 -13.37 0.77 -0.33
C GLU A 59 -12.69 1.83 -1.20
N ASN A 60 -11.71 2.56 -0.64
CA ASN A 60 -10.91 3.54 -1.37
C ASN A 60 -10.10 2.94 -2.53
N LEU A 61 -9.85 1.62 -2.50
CA LEU A 61 -9.13 0.89 -3.54
C LEU A 61 -10.07 0.07 -4.45
N GLY A 62 -11.38 0.08 -4.21
CA GLY A 62 -12.37 -0.71 -4.96
C GLY A 62 -12.25 -2.22 -4.78
N LEU A 63 -11.78 -2.68 -3.62
CA LEU A 63 -11.57 -4.11 -3.29
C LEU A 63 -12.64 -4.65 -2.34
N SER A 64 -12.75 -5.99 -2.27
CA SER A 64 -13.64 -6.67 -1.32
C SER A 64 -13.24 -6.37 0.12
N GLN A 65 -14.23 -6.06 0.96
CA GLN A 65 -14.05 -5.79 2.39
C GLN A 65 -14.12 -7.07 3.25
N SER A 66 -14.25 -8.25 2.65
CA SER A 66 -14.38 -9.51 3.39
C SER A 66 -13.03 -10.00 3.89
N LEU A 67 -12.91 -10.23 5.21
CA LEU A 67 -11.78 -10.98 5.77
C LEU A 67 -12.08 -12.47 5.65
N GLN A 68 -11.11 -13.24 5.14
CA GLN A 68 -11.24 -14.68 5.00
C GLN A 68 -10.68 -15.40 6.23
N VAL A 69 -11.12 -16.64 6.43
CA VAL A 69 -10.61 -17.53 7.47
C VAL A 69 -10.22 -18.83 6.78
N LEU A 70 -8.96 -19.25 6.91
CA LEU A 70 -8.43 -20.42 6.20
C LEU A 70 -8.72 -21.72 6.95
N SER A 71 -8.86 -21.65 8.28
CA SER A 71 -9.18 -22.80 9.13
C SER A 71 -10.11 -22.42 10.27
N TYR A 72 -10.92 -23.36 10.75
CA TYR A 72 -11.84 -23.13 11.88
C TYR A 72 -11.11 -22.65 13.14
N GLN A 73 -9.91 -23.18 13.39
CA GLN A 73 -9.07 -22.80 14.53
C GLN A 73 -8.56 -21.35 14.41
N GLU A 74 -8.22 -20.90 13.20
CA GLU A 74 -7.73 -19.54 12.97
C GLU A 74 -8.73 -18.48 13.45
N GLY A 75 -10.01 -18.65 13.13
CA GLY A 75 -11.06 -17.72 13.58
C GLY A 75 -11.18 -17.65 15.10
N PHE A 76 -11.08 -18.80 15.78
CA PHE A 76 -11.11 -18.87 17.23
C PHE A 76 -9.92 -18.13 17.88
N TYR A 77 -8.70 -18.39 17.41
CA TYR A 77 -7.51 -17.69 17.91
C TYR A 77 -7.56 -16.18 17.63
N ALA A 78 -8.12 -15.79 16.48
CA ALA A 78 -8.28 -14.38 16.13
C ALA A 78 -9.21 -13.65 17.12
N TYR A 79 -10.32 -14.28 17.53
CA TYR A 79 -11.20 -13.73 18.56
C TYR A 79 -10.55 -13.67 19.95
N ILE A 80 -9.81 -14.70 20.37
CA ILE A 80 -9.08 -14.65 21.65
C ILE A 80 -8.12 -13.46 21.67
N LYS A 81 -7.29 -13.30 20.61
CA LYS A 81 -6.35 -12.17 20.50
C LYS A 81 -7.08 -10.82 20.55
N LEU A 82 -8.19 -10.71 19.82
CA LEU A 82 -9.02 -9.50 19.78
C LEU A 82 -9.55 -9.12 21.17
N CYS A 83 -10.14 -10.08 21.88
CA CYS A 83 -10.69 -9.86 23.21
C CYS A 83 -9.60 -9.56 24.24
N LEU A 84 -8.47 -10.26 24.18
CA LEU A 84 -7.33 -10.01 25.05
C LEU A 84 -6.76 -8.60 24.86
N MET A 85 -6.58 -8.18 23.61
CA MET A 85 -6.08 -6.85 23.30
C MET A 85 -7.03 -5.75 23.79
N THR A 86 -8.32 -5.92 23.52
CA THR A 86 -9.34 -4.97 23.96
C THR A 86 -9.40 -4.90 25.49
N ALA A 87 -9.24 -6.04 26.16
CA ALA A 87 -9.16 -6.10 27.61
C ALA A 87 -7.94 -5.35 28.16
N ILE A 88 -6.77 -5.49 27.53
CA ILE A 88 -5.57 -4.72 27.90
C ILE A 88 -5.82 -3.23 27.74
N PHE A 89 -6.46 -2.80 26.66
CA PHE A 89 -6.78 -1.39 26.45
C PHE A 89 -7.77 -0.84 27.49
N MET A 90 -8.81 -1.60 27.82
CA MET A 90 -9.77 -1.21 28.87
C MET A 90 -9.14 -1.22 30.27
N ALA A 91 -8.25 -2.19 30.54
CA ALA A 91 -7.52 -2.31 31.80
C ALA A 91 -6.37 -1.30 31.94
N TYR A 92 -5.98 -0.63 30.85
CA TYR A 92 -4.80 0.24 30.82
C TYR A 92 -4.75 1.33 31.91
N PRO A 93 -5.83 2.06 32.26
CA PRO A 93 -5.79 3.02 33.36
C PRO A 93 -5.33 2.40 34.68
N ILE A 94 -5.77 1.17 34.94
CA ILE A 94 -5.46 0.43 36.16
C ILE A 94 -4.02 -0.11 36.08
N ILE A 95 -3.60 -0.64 34.93
CA ILE A 95 -2.23 -1.10 34.70
C ILE A 95 -1.24 0.04 34.95
N VAL A 96 -1.46 1.21 34.34
CA VAL A 96 -0.63 2.41 34.53
C VAL A 96 -0.60 2.83 35.98
N TYR A 97 -1.76 2.87 36.65
CA TYR A 97 -1.82 3.20 38.08
C TYR A 97 -0.98 2.24 38.93
N GLN A 98 -1.05 0.93 38.68
CA GLN A 98 -0.27 -0.07 39.43
C GLN A 98 1.23 0.06 39.12
N ILE A 99 1.62 0.30 37.87
CA ILE A 99 3.02 0.54 37.48
C ILE A 99 3.57 1.77 38.20
N TRP A 100 2.87 2.91 38.14
CA TRP A 100 3.33 4.14 38.76
C TRP A 100 3.36 4.06 40.28
N LYS A 101 2.43 3.32 40.90
CA LYS A 101 2.43 3.08 42.35
C LYS A 101 3.58 2.17 42.79
N PHE A 102 3.93 1.17 41.99
CA PHE A 102 5.11 0.35 42.22
C PHE A 102 6.40 1.20 42.12
N VAL A 103 6.47 2.03 41.07
CA VAL A 103 7.57 2.98 40.91
C VAL A 103 7.66 3.90 42.13
N GLU A 104 6.54 4.51 42.57
CA GLU A 104 6.44 5.40 43.75
C GLU A 104 7.05 4.82 45.02
N ALA A 105 6.86 3.52 45.25
CA ALA A 105 7.38 2.83 46.42
C ALA A 105 8.91 2.82 46.47
N GLY A 106 9.57 2.84 45.31
CA GLY A 106 11.02 2.93 45.17
C GLY A 106 11.60 4.35 45.18
N LEU A 107 10.78 5.42 45.14
CA LEU A 107 11.26 6.81 45.14
C LEU A 107 11.32 7.47 46.51
N TYR A 108 12.22 8.46 46.63
CA TYR A 108 12.31 9.36 47.77
C TYR A 108 11.02 10.17 47.96
N LYS A 109 10.69 10.51 49.22
CA LYS A 109 9.47 11.26 49.59
C LYS A 109 9.26 12.54 48.76
N ARG A 110 10.33 13.25 48.40
CA ARG A 110 10.28 14.47 47.58
C ARG A 110 9.94 14.22 46.11
N GLU A 111 10.26 13.03 45.59
CA GLU A 111 10.08 12.67 44.18
C GLU A 111 8.71 12.03 43.90
N ARG A 112 8.03 11.51 44.93
CA ARG A 112 6.69 10.91 44.83
C ARG A 112 5.64 11.84 44.21
N ARG A 113 5.81 13.17 44.33
CA ARG A 113 4.92 14.15 43.71
C ARG A 113 4.90 14.02 42.19
N TYR A 114 6.01 13.66 41.57
CA TYR A 114 6.11 13.52 40.12
C TYR A 114 5.29 12.36 39.58
N VAL A 115 5.24 11.24 40.32
CA VAL A 115 4.42 10.06 39.95
C VAL A 115 2.96 10.44 39.76
N LYS A 116 2.39 11.24 40.69
CA LYS A 116 0.98 11.66 40.63
C LYS A 116 0.66 12.53 39.41
N ILE A 117 1.64 13.32 38.94
CA ILE A 117 1.50 14.17 37.75
C ILE A 117 1.70 13.33 36.47
N PHE A 118 2.64 12.40 36.48
CA PHE A 118 2.96 11.59 35.31
C PHE A 118 1.93 10.50 35.00
N ALA A 119 1.28 9.92 36.00
CA ALA A 119 0.26 8.87 35.81
C ALA A 119 -0.87 9.27 34.83
N PRO A 120 -1.57 10.42 34.98
CA PRO A 120 -2.60 10.83 34.03
C PRO A 120 -2.03 11.18 32.64
N ILE A 121 -0.83 11.76 32.58
CA ILE A 121 -0.16 12.08 31.29
C ILE A 121 0.19 10.77 30.55
N SER A 122 0.64 9.75 31.28
CA SER A 122 0.91 8.42 30.76
C SER A 122 -0.34 7.78 30.14
N PHE A 123 -1.48 7.91 30.83
CA PHE A 123 -2.76 7.45 30.30
C PHE A 123 -3.10 8.13 28.96
N ILE A 124 -3.05 9.46 28.93
CA ILE A 124 -3.36 10.25 27.72
C ILE A 124 -2.40 9.90 26.58
N ALA A 125 -1.09 9.83 26.85
CA ALA A 125 -0.06 9.52 25.85
C ALA A 125 -0.31 8.16 25.19
N PHE A 126 -0.71 7.14 25.96
CA PHE A 126 -1.03 5.83 25.42
C PHE A 126 -2.24 5.85 24.51
N ILE A 127 -3.32 6.52 24.93
CA ILE A 127 -4.53 6.65 24.11
C ILE A 127 -4.21 7.36 22.80
N ILE A 128 -3.41 8.44 22.84
CA ILE A 128 -2.93 9.11 21.62
C ILE A 128 -2.13 8.15 20.75
N GLY A 129 -1.24 7.34 21.32
CA GLY A 129 -0.46 6.35 20.58
C GLY A 129 -1.32 5.27 19.91
N VAL A 130 -2.32 4.75 20.61
CA VAL A 130 -3.27 3.77 20.07
C VAL A 130 -4.11 4.39 18.95
N LEU A 131 -4.62 5.61 19.15
CA LEU A 131 -5.38 6.35 18.13
C LEU A 131 -4.52 6.63 16.90
N PHE A 132 -3.26 7.03 17.08
CA PHE A 132 -2.30 7.25 16.01
C PHE A 132 -2.06 5.97 15.20
N GLY A 133 -1.84 4.85 15.87
CA GLY A 133 -1.72 3.55 15.21
C GLY A 133 -2.96 3.17 14.42
N TYR A 134 -4.14 3.31 15.03
CA TYR A 134 -5.41 2.87 14.47
C TYR A 134 -5.87 3.74 13.28
N PHE A 135 -5.80 5.07 13.40
CA PHE A 135 -6.34 6.00 12.41
C PHE A 135 -5.34 6.39 11.32
N LEU A 136 -4.04 6.36 11.59
CA LEU A 136 -3.02 6.75 10.62
C LEU A 136 -2.25 5.52 10.10
N LEU A 137 -1.49 4.86 10.96
CA LEU A 137 -0.52 3.86 10.48
C LEU A 137 -1.17 2.64 9.83
N ILE A 138 -2.27 2.11 10.35
CA ILE A 138 -2.98 0.98 9.72
C ILE A 138 -3.49 1.32 8.31
N PRO A 139 -4.32 2.35 8.09
CA PRO A 139 -4.85 2.63 6.76
C PRO A 139 -3.75 2.99 5.75
N PHE A 140 -2.75 3.79 6.15
CA PHE A 140 -1.62 4.11 5.26
C PHE A 140 -0.76 2.89 4.94
N GLY A 141 -0.46 2.06 5.94
CA GLY A 141 0.31 0.82 5.76
C GLY A 141 -0.39 -0.15 4.83
N LEU A 142 -1.69 -0.41 5.05
CA LEU A 142 -2.49 -1.26 4.16
C LEU A 142 -2.57 -0.69 2.74
N GLN A 143 -2.76 0.61 2.59
CA GLN A 143 -2.85 1.23 1.27
C GLN A 143 -1.55 1.07 0.49
N PHE A 144 -0.41 1.24 1.16
CA PHE A 144 0.90 0.98 0.56
C PHE A 144 1.09 -0.50 0.19
N LEU A 145 0.84 -1.39 1.16
CA LEU A 145 0.98 -2.84 0.95
C LEU A 145 0.13 -3.33 -0.20
N ILE A 146 -1.04 -2.75 -0.44
CA ILE A 146 -1.92 -3.15 -1.55
C ILE A 146 -1.49 -2.54 -2.87
N LYS A 147 -1.07 -1.27 -2.87
CA LYS A 147 -0.60 -0.61 -4.10
C LYS A 147 0.67 -1.23 -4.66
N ILE A 148 1.55 -1.76 -3.80
CA ILE A 148 2.80 -2.38 -4.25
C ILE A 148 2.59 -3.70 -4.99
N LEU A 149 1.49 -4.45 -4.74
CA LEU A 149 1.21 -5.68 -5.50
C LEU A 149 1.00 -5.40 -7.00
N GLY A 150 0.68 -4.15 -7.36
CA GLY A 150 0.44 -3.74 -8.74
C GLY A 150 -0.88 -4.27 -9.31
N GLY A 151 -1.11 -4.00 -10.60
CA GLY A 151 -2.31 -4.46 -11.29
C GLY A 151 -2.24 -5.97 -11.60
N GLY A 152 -3.23 -6.74 -11.16
CA GLY A 152 -3.36 -8.17 -11.48
C GLY A 152 -3.54 -9.09 -10.27
N ILE A 153 -3.17 -8.64 -9.08
CA ILE A 153 -3.11 -9.47 -7.87
C ILE A 153 -4.19 -9.02 -6.89
N GLN A 154 -5.14 -9.91 -6.56
CA GLN A 154 -6.13 -9.67 -5.52
C GLN A 154 -5.61 -10.21 -4.19
N PRO A 155 -5.31 -9.35 -3.20
CA PRO A 155 -4.84 -9.82 -1.91
C PRO A 155 -5.99 -10.50 -1.15
N ILE A 156 -5.76 -11.75 -0.73
CA ILE A 156 -6.65 -12.44 0.21
C ILE A 156 -6.11 -12.19 1.61
N ILE A 157 -6.78 -11.30 2.35
CA ILE A 157 -6.39 -10.95 3.72
C ILE A 157 -7.16 -11.82 4.71
N THR A 158 -6.42 -12.56 5.55
CA THR A 158 -7.05 -13.38 6.58
C THR A 158 -7.35 -12.58 7.84
N MET A 159 -8.38 -13.01 8.57
CA MET A 159 -8.80 -12.37 9.82
C MET A 159 -7.69 -12.41 10.88
N SER A 160 -6.97 -13.52 11.03
CA SER A 160 -5.91 -13.64 12.04
C SER A 160 -4.72 -12.75 11.73
N GLN A 161 -4.26 -12.71 10.47
CA GLN A 161 -3.17 -11.83 10.05
C GLN A 161 -3.52 -10.37 10.29
N TYR A 162 -4.73 -9.96 9.89
CA TYR A 162 -5.19 -8.60 10.08
C TYR A 162 -5.26 -8.23 11.57
N ILE A 163 -5.90 -9.06 12.39
CA ILE A 163 -6.02 -8.80 13.83
C ILE A 163 -4.65 -8.78 14.48
N SER A 164 -3.74 -9.69 14.13
CA SER A 164 -2.37 -9.67 14.66
C SER A 164 -1.61 -8.39 14.28
N LEU A 165 -1.73 -7.92 13.04
CA LEU A 165 -1.14 -6.64 12.62
C LEU A 165 -1.70 -5.48 13.45
N VAL A 166 -3.03 -5.34 13.53
CA VAL A 166 -3.67 -4.24 14.28
C VAL A 166 -3.27 -4.29 15.75
N THR A 167 -3.33 -5.47 16.34
CA THR A 167 -3.01 -5.75 17.75
C THR A 167 -1.57 -5.35 18.05
N LEU A 168 -0.60 -5.89 17.31
CA LEU A 168 0.83 -5.65 17.55
C LEU A 168 1.18 -4.18 17.35
N LEU A 169 0.70 -3.58 16.26
CA LEU A 169 1.02 -2.20 15.90
C LEU A 169 0.41 -1.19 16.87
N THR A 170 -0.87 -1.31 17.22
CA THR A 170 -1.54 -0.37 18.14
C THR A 170 -1.00 -0.46 19.55
N LEU A 171 -0.75 -1.67 20.07
CA LEU A 171 -0.17 -1.83 21.40
C LEU A 171 1.27 -1.33 21.46
N ALA A 172 2.10 -1.70 20.48
CA ALA A 172 3.48 -1.27 20.45
C ALA A 172 3.59 0.26 20.39
N LEU A 173 2.77 0.93 19.57
CA LEU A 173 2.72 2.39 19.53
C LEU A 173 2.22 2.99 20.84
N GLY A 174 1.17 2.44 21.45
CA GLY A 174 0.71 2.89 22.76
C GLY A 174 1.84 2.88 23.80
N ILE A 175 2.64 1.80 23.82
CA ILE A 175 3.82 1.68 24.70
C ILE A 175 4.90 2.67 24.30
N VAL A 176 5.21 2.82 23.01
CA VAL A 176 6.28 3.71 22.54
C VAL A 176 5.95 5.18 22.80
N PHE A 177 4.67 5.58 22.79
CA PHE A 177 4.25 6.92 23.20
C PHE A 177 4.54 7.22 24.68
N GLN A 178 4.90 6.24 25.50
CA GLN A 178 5.42 6.45 26.85
C GLN A 178 6.88 6.90 26.88
N LEU A 179 7.64 6.72 25.79
CA LEU A 179 9.08 7.04 25.75
C LEU A 179 9.40 8.46 26.23
N PRO A 180 8.74 9.54 25.73
CA PRO A 180 9.06 10.91 26.16
C PRO A 180 8.87 11.09 27.67
N LEU A 181 7.82 10.47 28.21
CA LEU A 181 7.46 10.56 29.62
C LEU A 181 8.49 9.84 30.50
N ILE A 182 8.89 8.63 30.09
CA ILE A 182 9.90 7.83 30.79
C ILE A 182 11.25 8.57 30.77
N MET A 183 11.66 9.11 29.63
CA MET A 183 12.90 9.89 29.50
C MET A 183 12.89 11.11 30.44
N LEU A 184 11.79 11.86 30.45
CA LEU A 184 11.62 13.01 31.34
C LEU A 184 11.68 12.60 32.82
N PHE A 185 11.02 11.49 33.18
CA PHE A 185 11.02 10.96 34.55
C PHE A 185 12.43 10.56 35.02
N ILE A 186 13.15 9.77 34.21
CA ILE A 186 14.53 9.36 34.49
C ILE A 186 15.44 10.59 34.68
N SER A 187 15.23 11.63 33.85
CA SER A 187 16.02 12.86 33.97
C SER A 187 15.66 13.70 35.19
N LYS A 188 14.39 13.73 35.60
CA LYS A 188 13.95 14.44 36.82
C LYS A 188 14.48 13.82 38.11
N ILE A 189 14.69 12.52 38.15
CA ILE A 189 15.32 11.80 39.28
C ILE A 189 16.85 11.92 39.23
N GLY A 190 17.41 12.44 38.14
CA GLY A 190 18.84 12.67 37.99
C GLY A 190 19.66 11.44 37.59
N ILE A 191 19.01 10.35 37.14
CA ILE A 191 19.70 9.13 36.69
C ILE A 191 20.44 9.39 35.38
N LEU A 192 19.81 10.07 34.42
CA LEU A 192 20.40 10.43 33.13
C LEU A 192 20.17 11.90 32.82
N LYS A 193 21.18 12.58 32.26
CA LYS A 193 21.05 13.96 31.80
C LYS A 193 20.64 14.01 30.32
N ALA A 194 20.19 15.17 29.86
CA ALA A 194 19.86 15.37 28.45
C ALA A 194 21.04 15.01 27.53
N GLU A 195 22.27 15.31 27.96
CA GLU A 195 23.49 15.04 27.20
C GLU A 195 23.70 13.54 26.96
N ASP A 196 23.27 12.67 27.87
CA ASP A 196 23.43 11.23 27.76
C ASP A 196 22.49 10.67 26.68
N PHE A 197 21.22 11.10 26.68
CA PHE A 197 20.28 10.78 25.61
C PHE A 197 20.74 11.31 24.24
N ILE A 198 21.43 12.45 24.21
CA ILE A 198 22.01 13.01 22.99
C ILE A 198 23.16 12.14 22.47
N LYS A 199 24.06 11.71 23.36
CA LYS A 199 25.18 10.82 23.00
C LYS A 199 24.67 9.48 22.46
N TRP A 200 23.59 8.94 23.03
CA TRP A 200 23.05 7.62 22.68
C TRP A 200 22.06 7.63 21.51
N ARG A 201 21.84 8.78 20.84
CA ARG A 201 20.89 8.92 19.72
C ARG A 201 21.05 7.84 18.64
N MET A 202 22.27 7.55 18.23
CA MET A 202 22.53 6.56 17.18
C MET A 202 22.05 5.16 17.58
N TYR A 203 22.30 4.75 18.83
CA TYR A 203 21.83 3.47 19.37
C TYR A 203 20.31 3.44 19.55
N ALA A 204 19.71 4.56 19.94
CA ALA A 204 18.25 4.69 20.03
C ALA A 204 17.59 4.54 18.66
N ILE A 205 18.11 5.21 17.62
CA ILE A 205 17.60 5.09 16.25
C ILE A 205 17.72 3.64 15.76
N LEU A 206 18.87 2.99 15.96
CA LEU A 206 19.05 1.58 15.60
C LEU A 206 18.04 0.67 16.32
N SER A 207 17.86 0.87 17.63
CA SER A 207 16.89 0.10 18.44
C SER A 207 15.45 0.32 17.98
N ILE A 208 15.11 1.55 17.57
CA ILE A 208 13.80 1.88 17.00
C ILE A 208 13.57 1.14 15.68
N PHE A 209 14.57 1.07 14.79
CA PHE A 209 14.45 0.31 13.55
C PHE A 209 14.31 -1.20 13.79
N ILE A 210 15.01 -1.75 14.79
CA ILE A 210 14.87 -3.15 15.20
C ILE A 210 13.46 -3.41 15.74
N LEU A 211 12.96 -2.54 16.64
CA LEU A 211 11.60 -2.64 17.16
C LEU A 211 10.55 -2.53 16.04
N ALA A 212 10.71 -1.57 15.12
CA ALA A 212 9.83 -1.42 13.98
C ALA A 212 9.80 -2.69 13.11
N ALA A 213 10.95 -3.34 12.88
CA ALA A 213 11.02 -4.60 12.12
C ALA A 213 10.33 -5.79 12.82
N ILE A 214 10.24 -5.78 14.15
CA ILE A 214 9.51 -6.80 14.91
C ILE A 214 7.99 -6.53 14.87
N ILE A 215 7.61 -5.26 14.95
CA ILE A 215 6.20 -4.83 15.03
C ILE A 215 5.51 -4.93 13.67
N THR A 216 6.22 -4.58 12.60
CA THR A 216 5.69 -4.51 11.24
C THR A 216 6.08 -5.76 10.45
N PRO A 217 5.36 -6.07 9.35
CA PRO A 217 5.83 -7.05 8.39
C PRO A 217 7.26 -6.69 7.91
N PRO A 218 8.05 -7.65 7.42
CA PRO A 218 9.42 -7.42 6.97
C PRO A 218 9.45 -6.68 5.63
N ASP A 219 8.92 -5.46 5.60
CA ASP A 219 8.93 -4.56 4.46
C ASP A 219 9.53 -3.19 4.86
N PRO A 220 10.46 -2.62 4.06
CA PRO A 220 11.15 -1.39 4.43
C PRO A 220 10.24 -0.18 4.59
N PHE A 221 9.08 -0.15 3.92
CA PHE A 221 8.20 1.00 3.94
C PHE A 221 7.44 1.10 5.26
N THR A 222 6.72 0.04 5.67
CA THR A 222 5.97 0.07 6.92
C THR A 222 6.92 0.15 8.11
N GLN A 223 8.11 -0.45 7.99
CA GLN A 223 9.18 -0.29 8.98
C GLN A 223 9.59 1.18 9.13
N VAL A 224 9.91 1.90 8.05
CA VAL A 224 10.28 3.33 8.10
C VAL A 224 9.10 4.19 8.56
N MET A 225 7.90 3.92 8.04
CA MET A 225 6.66 4.63 8.38
C MET A 225 6.35 4.51 9.89
N THR A 226 6.68 3.39 10.52
CA THR A 226 6.51 3.16 11.96
C THR A 226 7.69 3.71 12.77
N ALA A 227 8.92 3.54 12.30
CA ALA A 227 10.13 3.99 12.98
C ALA A 227 10.19 5.53 13.11
N LEU A 228 9.73 6.26 12.10
CA LEU A 228 9.84 7.72 12.06
C LEU A 228 9.04 8.42 13.17
N PRO A 229 7.76 8.09 13.43
CA PRO A 229 7.06 8.55 14.63
C PRO A 229 7.77 8.21 15.93
N MET A 230 8.39 7.03 16.03
CA MET A 230 9.13 6.61 17.23
C MET A 230 10.39 7.46 17.44
N ILE A 231 11.13 7.77 16.37
CA ILE A 231 12.29 8.69 16.40
C ILE A 231 11.82 10.09 16.81
N ALA A 232 10.71 10.57 16.25
CA ALA A 232 10.13 11.86 16.62
C ALA A 232 9.78 11.91 18.11
N LEU A 233 9.21 10.84 18.68
CA LEU A 233 8.92 10.76 20.11
C LEU A 233 10.20 10.78 20.96
N TYR A 234 11.26 10.07 20.56
CA TYR A 234 12.55 10.12 21.24
C TYR A 234 13.12 11.55 21.28
N GLU A 235 13.05 12.26 20.15
CA GLU A 235 13.46 13.67 20.06
C GLU A 235 12.59 14.61 20.91
N ILE A 236 11.28 14.40 20.92
CA ILE A 236 10.34 15.12 21.81
C ILE A 236 10.74 14.88 23.27
N GLY A 237 11.10 13.66 23.64
CA GLY A 237 11.63 13.33 24.96
C GLY A 237 12.84 14.19 25.32
N ILE A 238 13.84 14.27 24.44
CA ILE A 238 15.02 15.13 24.66
C ILE A 238 14.63 16.60 24.78
N LEU A 239 13.69 17.07 23.95
CA LEU A 239 13.22 18.45 23.97
C LEU A 239 12.50 18.81 25.28
N THR A 240 11.70 17.89 25.82
CA THR A 240 11.01 18.10 27.11
C THR A 240 11.98 18.20 28.29
N ILE A 241 13.14 17.53 28.21
CA ILE A 241 14.19 17.62 29.23
C ILE A 241 14.97 18.94 29.09
N ARG A 242 15.39 19.31 27.88
CA ARG A 242 16.21 20.49 27.62
C ARG A 242 15.74 21.27 26.38
N PRO A 243 14.79 22.23 26.53
CA PRO A 243 14.28 23.03 25.42
C PRO A 243 15.35 24.05 24.96
N THR A 244 16.15 23.69 23.95
CA THR A 244 17.17 24.57 23.37
C THR A 244 16.81 24.94 21.94
N LYS A 245 17.00 26.20 21.51
CA LYS A 245 16.75 26.64 20.11
C LYS A 245 17.44 25.75 19.07
N LYS A 246 18.69 25.34 19.32
CA LYS A 246 19.45 24.42 18.45
C LYS A 246 18.84 23.01 18.39
N ALA A 247 18.22 22.53 19.46
CA ALA A 247 17.55 21.23 19.49
C ALA A 247 16.24 21.25 18.69
N ILE A 248 15.47 22.35 18.78
CA ILE A 248 14.23 22.55 18.02
C ILE A 248 14.52 22.59 16.51
N ILE A 249 15.56 23.31 16.08
CA ILE A 249 15.93 23.39 14.65
C ILE A 249 16.32 22.00 14.12
N ARG A 250 17.11 21.22 14.88
CA ARG A 250 17.50 19.86 14.48
C ARG A 250 16.31 18.90 14.45
N PHE A 251 15.39 19.01 15.42
CA PHE A 251 14.14 18.25 15.41
C PHE A 251 13.33 18.52 14.15
N ASN A 252 13.13 19.80 13.80
CA ASN A 252 12.39 20.18 12.60
C ASN A 252 13.07 19.68 11.30
N ILE A 253 14.40 19.73 11.22
CA ILE A 253 15.14 19.21 10.06
C ILE A 253 14.97 17.68 9.94
N LEU A 254 15.07 16.96 11.06
CA LEU A 254 15.00 15.50 11.08
C LEU A 254 13.58 14.98 10.83
N LEU A 255 12.57 15.68 11.36
CA LEU A 255 11.17 15.39 11.11
C LEU A 255 10.77 15.78 9.68
N GLY A 256 11.30 16.90 9.17
CA GLY A 256 11.11 17.34 7.80
C GLY A 256 11.75 16.41 6.77
N SER A 257 12.99 15.96 6.99
CA SER A 257 13.66 15.00 6.09
C SER A 257 12.99 13.63 6.12
N GLY A 258 12.55 13.18 7.30
CA GLY A 258 11.76 11.97 7.44
C GLY A 258 10.41 12.05 6.71
N ALA A 259 9.66 13.13 6.92
CA ALA A 259 8.37 13.34 6.26
C ALA A 259 8.52 13.48 4.75
N LEU A 260 9.59 14.16 4.28
CA LEU A 260 9.96 14.23 2.87
C LEU A 260 10.27 12.83 2.32
N LEU A 261 11.00 11.99 3.06
CA LEU A 261 11.31 10.62 2.65
C LEU A 261 10.04 9.78 2.56
N ILE A 262 9.14 9.84 3.55
CA ILE A 262 7.82 9.17 3.47
C ILE A 262 7.06 9.68 2.25
N TYR A 263 7.00 11.00 2.03
CA TYR A 263 6.27 11.58 0.92
C TYR A 263 6.86 11.18 -0.44
N VAL A 264 8.18 11.22 -0.59
CA VAL A 264 8.90 10.83 -1.81
C VAL A 264 8.73 9.34 -2.08
N VAL A 265 8.86 8.49 -1.07
CA VAL A 265 8.63 7.04 -1.21
C VAL A 265 7.16 6.77 -1.52
N PHE A 266 6.21 7.43 -0.85
CA PHE A 266 4.80 7.37 -1.21
C PHE A 266 4.59 7.80 -2.66
N LEU A 267 5.20 8.88 -3.14
CA LEU A 267 5.05 9.40 -4.50
C LEU A 267 5.66 8.45 -5.55
N ILE A 268 6.84 7.88 -5.26
CA ILE A 268 7.54 6.89 -6.10
C ILE A 268 6.74 5.60 -6.23
N PHE A 269 6.17 5.09 -5.13
CA PHE A 269 5.43 3.82 -5.12
C PHE A 269 3.92 3.96 -5.41
N THR A 270 3.37 5.19 -5.38
CA THR A 270 1.95 5.48 -5.67
C THR A 270 1.73 6.01 -7.10
N LEU A 271 2.77 6.26 -7.88
CA LEU A 271 2.70 6.47 -9.34
C LEU A 271 3.17 5.20 -10.05
N PRO A 272 2.51 4.72 -11.14
CA PRO A 272 2.09 5.54 -12.28
C PRO A 272 0.70 5.19 -12.87
N THR A 273 -0.16 6.19 -13.04
CA THR A 273 -1.29 6.12 -13.99
C THR A 273 -0.76 6.34 -15.40
N LYS A 274 -1.07 5.51 -16.41
CA LYS A 274 -0.45 5.63 -17.74
C LYS A 274 -1.25 6.42 -18.77
N ALA A 275 -2.56 6.53 -18.56
CA ALA A 275 -3.41 7.32 -19.42
C ALA A 275 -4.47 8.05 -18.59
N ASP A 276 -4.72 9.29 -18.97
CA ASP A 276 -5.82 10.09 -18.47
C ASP A 276 -6.97 9.99 -19.48
N PHE A 277 -8.14 9.56 -19.01
CA PHE A 277 -9.35 9.53 -19.82
C PHE A 277 -9.82 10.96 -20.04
N LEU A 278 -9.99 11.37 -21.30
CA LEU A 278 -10.35 12.74 -21.64
C LEU A 278 -11.86 12.88 -21.78
N ASN A 279 -12.45 12.24 -22.79
CA ASN A 279 -13.87 12.34 -23.09
C ASN A 279 -14.40 11.03 -23.70
N SER A 280 -15.68 10.74 -23.47
CA SER A 280 -16.42 9.74 -24.22
C SER A 280 -17.81 10.21 -24.57
N THR A 281 -18.27 9.83 -25.77
CA THR A 281 -19.68 9.84 -26.12
C THR A 281 -20.20 8.42 -25.92
N GLY A 282 -21.06 8.19 -24.94
CA GLY A 282 -21.60 6.85 -24.61
C GLY A 282 -20.89 6.10 -23.47
N VAL A 283 -21.21 4.81 -23.31
CA VAL A 283 -20.71 3.95 -22.23
C VAL A 283 -19.41 3.27 -22.67
N VAL A 284 -18.31 3.62 -22.00
CA VAL A 284 -17.02 2.94 -22.15
C VAL A 284 -16.85 2.00 -20.98
N LYS A 285 -16.49 0.75 -21.25
CA LYS A 285 -16.22 -0.23 -20.20
C LYS A 285 -14.73 -0.49 -20.07
N ILE A 286 -14.27 -0.66 -18.84
CA ILE A 286 -12.91 -1.06 -18.51
C ILE A 286 -12.94 -2.45 -17.87
N LEU A 287 -12.07 -3.33 -18.38
CA LEU A 287 -11.71 -4.57 -17.73
C LEU A 287 -10.32 -4.36 -17.15
N SER A 288 -10.27 -4.16 -15.83
CA SER A 288 -9.01 -3.96 -15.14
C SER A 288 -8.14 -5.22 -15.23
N ALA A 289 -6.83 -5.05 -15.34
CA ALA A 289 -5.88 -6.17 -15.28
C ALA A 289 -6.05 -7.02 -14.01
N THR A 290 -6.57 -6.43 -12.93
CA THR A 290 -6.84 -7.05 -11.61
C THR A 290 -8.09 -7.94 -11.53
N ASN A 291 -9.07 -7.79 -12.43
CA ASN A 291 -10.31 -8.57 -12.37
C ASN A 291 -10.77 -8.93 -13.78
N ASN A 292 -10.29 -10.07 -14.29
CA ASN A 292 -10.50 -10.50 -15.67
C ASN A 292 -11.92 -11.04 -15.95
N LYS A 293 -12.88 -10.82 -15.04
CA LYS A 293 -14.22 -11.44 -15.06
C LYS A 293 -15.35 -10.46 -15.41
N GLU A 294 -15.27 -9.18 -15.07
CA GLU A 294 -16.39 -8.24 -15.25
C GLU A 294 -15.98 -6.87 -15.83
N TRP A 295 -16.75 -6.43 -16.81
CA TRP A 295 -16.58 -5.13 -17.48
C TRP A 295 -17.32 -4.03 -16.72
N LEU A 296 -16.60 -3.07 -16.14
CA LEU A 296 -17.15 -1.95 -15.37
C LEU A 296 -17.28 -0.68 -16.21
N PRO A 297 -18.31 0.17 -16.03
CA PRO A 297 -18.40 1.45 -16.73
C PRO A 297 -17.31 2.42 -16.26
N LEU A 298 -16.67 3.10 -17.21
CA LEU A 298 -15.58 4.05 -16.98
C LEU A 298 -16.16 5.46 -16.83
N SER A 299 -15.86 6.11 -15.69
CA SER A 299 -16.28 7.49 -15.43
C SER A 299 -15.32 8.50 -16.06
N SER A 300 -15.81 9.69 -16.42
CA SER A 300 -15.12 10.76 -17.17
C SER A 300 -13.88 11.37 -16.51
N LYS A 301 -13.47 10.93 -15.32
CA LYS A 301 -12.21 11.34 -14.64
C LYS A 301 -11.33 10.16 -14.19
N SER A 302 -11.56 8.98 -14.75
CA SER A 302 -10.88 7.75 -14.32
C SER A 302 -9.47 7.68 -14.91
N LYS A 303 -8.48 7.38 -14.06
CA LYS A 303 -7.10 7.14 -14.49
C LYS A 303 -6.91 5.67 -14.83
N ILE A 304 -6.23 5.37 -15.95
CA ILE A 304 -6.12 4.00 -16.47
C ILE A 304 -4.71 3.44 -16.20
N HIS A 305 -4.66 2.20 -15.70
CA HIS A 305 -3.45 1.49 -15.30
C HIS A 305 -2.95 0.48 -16.36
N ASN A 306 -1.73 -0.02 -16.20
CA ASN A 306 -1.13 -1.03 -17.07
C ASN A 306 -1.94 -2.33 -17.11
N GLY A 307 -1.98 -2.96 -18.29
CA GLY A 307 -2.67 -4.23 -18.51
C GLY A 307 -4.18 -4.12 -18.66
N ALA A 308 -4.78 -2.94 -18.41
CA ALA A 308 -6.21 -2.72 -18.55
C ALA A 308 -6.66 -2.91 -20.01
N LYS A 309 -7.82 -3.57 -20.18
CA LYS A 309 -8.53 -3.58 -21.46
C LYS A 309 -9.66 -2.56 -21.43
N LEU A 310 -9.84 -1.86 -22.54
CA LEU A 310 -10.91 -0.88 -22.71
C LEU A 310 -11.78 -1.36 -23.86
N LYS A 311 -13.09 -1.20 -23.71
CA LYS A 311 -14.08 -1.57 -24.72
C LYS A 311 -15.14 -0.49 -24.88
N THR A 312 -15.41 -0.11 -26.12
CA THR A 312 -16.53 0.75 -26.49
C THR A 312 -17.74 -0.10 -26.92
N GLU A 313 -18.96 0.34 -26.57
CA GLU A 313 -20.21 -0.33 -26.98
C GLU A 313 -20.77 0.16 -28.31
N LYS A 314 -21.90 -0.42 -28.75
CA LYS A 314 -22.66 0.01 -29.92
C LYS A 314 -23.10 1.46 -29.67
N SER A 315 -22.59 2.40 -30.47
CA SER A 315 -22.76 3.87 -30.35
C SER A 315 -21.84 4.63 -29.39
N SER A 316 -20.80 4.00 -28.84
CA SER A 316 -19.87 4.69 -27.94
C SER A 316 -18.50 4.95 -28.58
N LYS A 317 -17.95 6.15 -28.42
CA LYS A 317 -16.57 6.52 -28.80
C LYS A 317 -15.82 7.05 -27.58
N ALA A 318 -14.51 6.85 -27.56
CA ALA A 318 -13.68 7.27 -26.44
C ALA A 318 -12.38 7.91 -26.93
N SER A 319 -11.88 8.90 -26.20
CA SER A 319 -10.54 9.42 -26.38
C SER A 319 -9.76 9.47 -25.08
N PHE A 320 -8.47 9.16 -25.17
CA PHE A 320 -7.57 9.17 -24.02
C PHE A 320 -6.20 9.73 -24.40
N LEU A 321 -5.55 10.34 -23.42
CA LEU A 321 -4.19 10.85 -23.53
C LEU A 321 -3.25 9.92 -22.78
N LEU A 322 -2.27 9.37 -23.49
CA LEU A 322 -1.19 8.60 -22.90
C LEU A 322 -0.16 9.54 -22.27
N LYS A 323 0.56 9.03 -21.27
CA LYS A 323 1.61 9.78 -20.55
C LYS A 323 2.70 10.39 -21.43
N ASP A 324 2.98 9.79 -22.58
CA ASP A 324 3.96 10.28 -23.54
C ASP A 324 3.41 11.42 -24.41
N GLY A 325 2.17 11.85 -24.18
CA GLY A 325 1.48 12.86 -24.96
C GLY A 325 0.82 12.32 -26.23
N THR A 326 0.85 11.00 -26.46
CA THR A 326 0.17 10.36 -27.59
C THR A 326 -1.34 10.36 -27.35
N TYR A 327 -2.10 10.81 -28.35
CA TYR A 327 -3.55 10.90 -28.29
C TYR A 327 -4.18 9.71 -29.03
N VAL A 328 -5.15 9.04 -28.42
CA VAL A 328 -5.82 7.88 -29.02
C VAL A 328 -7.32 8.06 -29.01
N ILE A 329 -7.95 7.81 -30.16
CA ILE A 329 -9.39 7.75 -30.33
C ILE A 329 -9.78 6.31 -30.62
N MET A 330 -10.76 5.80 -29.90
CA MET A 330 -11.42 4.52 -30.14
C MET A 330 -12.77 4.72 -30.82
N ASP A 331 -12.99 3.99 -31.91
CA ASP A 331 -14.29 3.96 -32.58
C ASP A 331 -15.26 2.98 -31.90
N VAL A 332 -16.49 2.86 -32.39
CA VAL A 332 -17.51 1.95 -31.85
C VAL A 332 -17.09 0.47 -31.88
N ASN A 333 -17.50 -0.32 -30.90
CA ASN A 333 -17.17 -1.76 -30.78
C ASN A 333 -15.66 -2.09 -30.86
N THR A 334 -14.83 -1.19 -30.34
CA THR A 334 -13.38 -1.31 -30.32
C THR A 334 -12.91 -1.80 -28.97
N GLU A 335 -11.97 -2.75 -28.98
CA GLU A 335 -11.33 -3.30 -27.79
C GLU A 335 -9.81 -3.15 -27.88
N ILE A 336 -9.22 -2.51 -26.90
CA ILE A 336 -7.77 -2.32 -26.79
C ILE A 336 -7.25 -2.85 -25.45
N LYS A 337 -5.96 -3.14 -25.40
CA LYS A 337 -5.19 -3.51 -24.21
C LYS A 337 -4.00 -2.58 -24.07
N LEU A 338 -3.88 -1.91 -22.94
CA LEU A 338 -2.70 -1.10 -22.62
C LEU A 338 -1.59 -2.03 -22.10
N ILE A 339 -0.48 -2.15 -22.83
CA ILE A 339 0.60 -3.10 -22.49
C ILE A 339 1.68 -2.37 -21.69
N GLU A 340 2.45 -1.51 -22.35
CA GLU A 340 3.63 -0.83 -21.81
C GLU A 340 3.63 0.65 -22.19
N ASN A 341 4.64 1.41 -21.73
CA ASN A 341 4.78 2.78 -22.20
C ASN A 341 5.13 2.72 -23.70
N ARG A 342 4.42 3.48 -24.54
CA ARG A 342 4.56 3.43 -26.00
C ARG A 342 4.27 2.06 -26.65
N LYS A 343 3.54 1.17 -25.97
CA LYS A 343 3.03 -0.09 -26.55
C LYS A 343 1.54 -0.29 -26.29
N LEU A 344 0.76 -0.48 -27.34
CA LEU A 344 -0.69 -0.67 -27.29
C LEU A 344 -1.11 -1.93 -28.07
N GLY A 345 -2.02 -2.72 -27.53
CA GLY A 345 -2.63 -3.84 -28.23
C GLY A 345 -4.02 -3.48 -28.73
N LEU A 346 -4.29 -3.60 -30.03
CA LEU A 346 -5.62 -3.53 -30.61
C LEU A 346 -6.15 -4.96 -30.80
N LEU A 347 -7.22 -5.31 -30.08
CA LEU A 347 -7.82 -6.65 -30.14
C LEU A 347 -8.95 -6.71 -31.17
N LYS A 348 -9.74 -5.63 -31.27
CA LYS A 348 -10.88 -5.54 -32.19
C LYS A 348 -11.23 -4.09 -32.49
N GLY A 349 -11.80 -3.83 -33.68
CA GLY A 349 -12.37 -2.54 -34.04
C GLY A 349 -11.37 -1.61 -34.72
N GLN A 350 -11.52 -0.30 -34.47
CA GLN A 350 -10.72 0.73 -35.13
C GLN A 350 -10.24 1.78 -34.13
N ILE A 351 -8.98 2.18 -34.28
CA ILE A 351 -8.38 3.26 -33.52
C ILE A 351 -7.67 4.25 -34.44
N LEU A 352 -7.72 5.51 -34.05
CA LEU A 352 -6.88 6.57 -34.62
C LEU A 352 -5.91 7.02 -33.53
N ILE A 353 -4.61 6.94 -33.80
CA ILE A 353 -3.54 7.32 -32.86
C ILE A 353 -2.73 8.46 -33.46
N SER A 354 -2.59 9.55 -32.71
CA SER A 354 -1.67 10.66 -32.98
C SER A 354 -0.45 10.55 -32.08
N ILE A 355 0.64 10.03 -32.64
CA ILE A 355 1.87 9.65 -31.93
C ILE A 355 2.80 10.87 -31.83
N LYS A 356 3.23 11.22 -30.62
CA LYS A 356 4.22 12.27 -30.42
C LYS A 356 5.64 11.76 -30.64
N ALA A 357 6.49 12.60 -31.24
CA ALA A 357 7.92 12.34 -31.41
C ALA A 357 8.63 11.95 -30.10
N SER A 358 9.44 10.88 -30.15
CA SER A 358 10.29 10.41 -29.05
C SER A 358 11.48 9.59 -29.59
N GLU A 359 12.49 9.36 -28.76
CA GLU A 359 13.65 8.49 -29.06
C GLU A 359 13.26 7.05 -29.42
N LYS A 360 12.20 6.49 -28.80
CA LYS A 360 11.71 5.14 -29.11
C LYS A 360 10.41 5.22 -29.92
N PRO A 361 10.25 4.42 -30.99
CA PRO A 361 9.01 4.44 -31.75
C PRO A 361 7.86 3.82 -30.94
N PHE A 362 6.64 4.21 -31.25
CA PHE A 362 5.43 3.67 -30.64
C PHE A 362 5.03 2.37 -31.36
N MET A 363 4.73 1.34 -30.59
CA MET A 363 4.43 0.00 -31.10
C MET A 363 2.97 -0.37 -30.85
N ILE A 364 2.29 -0.85 -31.89
CA ILE A 364 0.89 -1.23 -31.84
C ILE A 364 0.76 -2.67 -32.32
N THR A 365 0.34 -3.57 -31.43
CA THR A 365 0.08 -4.97 -31.78
C THR A 365 -1.36 -5.12 -32.23
N ALA A 366 -1.60 -5.59 -33.44
CA ALA A 366 -2.93 -5.81 -34.01
C ALA A 366 -2.99 -7.20 -34.66
N ASN A 367 -3.82 -8.11 -34.13
CA ASN A 367 -4.00 -9.49 -34.64
C ASN A 367 -2.70 -10.18 -35.08
N ASN A 368 -1.72 -10.31 -34.17
CA ASN A 368 -0.37 -10.87 -34.40
C ASN A 368 0.56 -10.09 -35.36
N ASN A 369 0.18 -8.90 -35.79
CA ASN A 369 1.02 -7.99 -36.57
C ASN A 369 1.50 -6.83 -35.69
N ILE A 370 2.63 -6.24 -36.04
CA ILE A 370 3.22 -5.14 -35.29
C ILE A 370 3.27 -3.91 -36.19
N VAL A 371 2.64 -2.82 -35.77
CA VAL A 371 2.71 -1.52 -36.42
C VAL A 371 3.58 -0.61 -35.57
N THR A 372 4.65 -0.09 -36.13
CA THR A 372 5.61 0.78 -35.46
C THR A 372 5.61 2.15 -36.13
N ALA A 373 5.43 3.22 -35.37
CA ALA A 373 5.39 4.57 -35.92
C ALA A 373 5.92 5.59 -34.90
N ASN A 374 6.45 6.71 -35.40
CA ASN A 374 6.97 7.79 -34.57
C ASN A 374 6.63 9.13 -35.24
N ASP A 375 6.17 10.10 -34.45
CA ASP A 375 5.71 11.41 -34.95
C ASP A 375 4.69 11.33 -36.10
N SER A 376 3.73 10.39 -36.00
CA SER A 376 2.81 10.04 -37.08
C SER A 376 1.36 9.95 -36.59
N ASN A 377 0.42 10.20 -37.49
CA ASN A 377 -1.00 9.92 -37.29
C ASN A 377 -1.41 8.66 -38.05
N VAL A 378 -1.76 7.61 -37.32
CA VAL A 378 -2.02 6.28 -37.87
C VAL A 378 -3.41 5.80 -37.48
N ASP A 379 -4.20 5.44 -38.49
CA ASP A 379 -5.49 4.76 -38.34
C ASP A 379 -5.30 3.25 -38.55
N ILE A 380 -5.77 2.45 -37.59
CA ILE A 380 -5.66 0.99 -37.65
C ILE A 380 -7.03 0.38 -37.43
N ARG A 381 -7.49 -0.42 -38.40
CA ARG A 381 -8.77 -1.14 -38.35
C ARG A 381 -8.54 -2.64 -38.50
N ILE A 382 -9.09 -3.42 -37.56
CA ILE A 382 -9.10 -4.88 -37.59
C ILE A 382 -10.46 -5.37 -38.09
N SER A 383 -10.43 -6.19 -39.14
CA SER A 383 -11.55 -6.98 -39.65
C SER A 383 -11.29 -8.48 -39.43
N LYS A 384 -12.27 -9.35 -39.73
CA LYS A 384 -12.21 -10.80 -39.43
C LYS A 384 -10.94 -11.50 -39.97
N TYR A 385 -10.44 -11.07 -41.13
CA TYR A 385 -9.26 -11.68 -41.79
C TYR A 385 -8.26 -10.65 -42.31
N MET A 386 -8.47 -9.36 -42.04
CA MET A 386 -7.66 -8.29 -42.62
C MET A 386 -7.38 -7.20 -41.59
N ILE A 387 -6.20 -6.60 -41.69
CA ILE A 387 -5.84 -5.36 -41.01
C ILE A 387 -5.66 -4.28 -42.07
N PHE A 388 -6.25 -3.13 -41.81
CA PHE A 388 -6.04 -1.91 -42.58
C PHE A 388 -5.19 -0.97 -41.73
N VAL A 389 -4.06 -0.53 -42.26
CA VAL A 389 -3.19 0.48 -41.65
C VAL A 389 -3.13 1.67 -42.59
N THR A 390 -3.71 2.79 -42.18
CA THR A 390 -3.73 4.03 -42.97
C THR A 390 -2.89 5.08 -42.28
N VAL A 391 -1.93 5.67 -43.00
CA VAL A 391 -1.09 6.75 -42.45
C VAL A 391 -1.63 8.07 -42.97
N THR A 392 -2.14 8.90 -42.06
CA THR A 392 -2.71 10.21 -42.39
C THR A 392 -1.69 11.33 -42.29
N LYS A 393 -0.62 11.14 -41.50
CA LYS A 393 0.53 12.04 -41.39
C LYS A 393 1.78 11.24 -41.01
N GLY A 394 2.91 11.50 -41.66
CA GLY A 394 4.19 10.86 -41.36
C GLY A 394 4.37 9.48 -41.99
N GLU A 395 4.94 8.54 -41.25
CA GLU A 395 5.18 7.17 -41.71
C GLU A 395 4.96 6.11 -40.63
N ALA A 396 4.66 4.88 -41.07
CA ALA A 396 4.54 3.71 -40.21
C ALA A 396 5.20 2.49 -40.88
N ILE A 397 5.78 1.62 -40.06
CA ILE A 397 6.34 0.33 -40.47
C ILE A 397 5.41 -0.76 -39.96
N VAL A 398 4.96 -1.64 -40.84
CA VAL A 398 4.07 -2.75 -40.52
C VAL A 398 4.83 -4.06 -40.72
N VAL A 399 5.00 -4.82 -39.65
CA VAL A 399 5.57 -6.17 -39.67
C VAL A 399 4.42 -7.17 -39.68
N ALA A 400 4.28 -7.88 -40.79
CA ALA A 400 3.22 -8.84 -41.03
C ALA A 400 3.73 -10.06 -41.77
N ASN A 401 3.33 -11.27 -41.33
CA ASN A 401 3.73 -12.54 -41.95
C ASN A 401 5.27 -12.69 -42.10
N GLY A 402 6.05 -12.08 -41.21
CA GLY A 402 7.52 -12.07 -41.27
C GLY A 402 8.14 -11.04 -42.22
N GLU A 403 7.33 -10.26 -42.93
CA GLU A 403 7.79 -9.19 -43.82
C GLU A 403 7.57 -7.80 -43.20
N GLU A 404 8.53 -6.90 -43.40
CA GLU A 404 8.40 -5.48 -43.06
C GLU A 404 7.93 -4.67 -44.27
N ARG A 405 6.87 -3.87 -44.08
CA ARG A 405 6.29 -3.02 -45.11
C ARG A 405 6.16 -1.60 -44.60
N LYS A 406 6.81 -0.66 -45.29
CA LYS A 406 6.73 0.78 -44.97
C LYS A 406 5.50 1.40 -45.62
N VAL A 407 4.73 2.15 -44.84
CA VAL A 407 3.54 2.89 -45.25
C VAL A 407 3.80 4.37 -45.03
N ILE A 408 3.69 5.15 -46.10
CA ILE A 408 3.89 6.61 -46.08
C ILE A 408 2.55 7.34 -46.04
N GLU A 409 2.59 8.62 -45.71
CA GLU A 409 1.44 9.52 -45.68
C GLU A 409 0.53 9.41 -46.92
N GLY A 410 -0.78 9.41 -46.66
CA GLY A 410 -1.83 9.29 -47.68
C GLY A 410 -2.04 7.87 -48.21
N ARG A 411 -1.27 6.86 -47.74
CA ARG A 411 -1.41 5.47 -48.17
C ARG A 411 -2.08 4.59 -47.11
N GLN A 412 -2.76 3.56 -47.61
CA GLN A 412 -3.32 2.48 -46.81
C GLN A 412 -2.67 1.15 -47.20
N LEU A 413 -2.15 0.43 -46.21
CA LEU A 413 -1.72 -0.95 -46.36
C LEU A 413 -2.83 -1.89 -45.91
N LYS A 414 -3.12 -2.89 -46.74
CA LYS A 414 -4.04 -3.98 -46.43
C LYS A 414 -3.22 -5.25 -46.22
N VAL A 415 -3.35 -5.84 -45.03
CA VAL A 415 -2.64 -7.07 -44.66
C VAL A 415 -3.68 -8.15 -44.40
N VAL A 416 -3.57 -9.27 -45.13
CA VAL A 416 -4.38 -10.47 -44.87
C VAL A 416 -3.73 -11.25 -43.73
N THR A 417 -4.49 -11.50 -42.68
CA THR A 417 -4.02 -12.09 -41.40
C THR A 417 -4.55 -13.49 -41.15
N GLY A 418 -5.46 -13.96 -42.02
CA GLY A 418 -5.98 -15.31 -42.01
C GLY A 418 -6.39 -15.74 -43.41
N GLY A 419 -5.97 -16.95 -43.77
CA GLY A 419 -6.42 -17.73 -44.91
C GLY A 419 -6.23 -19.20 -44.55
N GLU A 420 -7.14 -20.08 -44.96
CA GLU A 420 -6.89 -21.52 -44.82
C GLU A 420 -5.61 -21.85 -45.61
N PRO A 421 -4.66 -22.63 -45.04
CA PRO A 421 -3.54 -23.12 -45.83
C PRO A 421 -4.11 -23.87 -47.03
N ILE A 422 -3.85 -23.36 -48.23
CA ILE A 422 -4.26 -24.04 -49.45
C ILE A 422 -3.50 -25.37 -49.50
N ASN A 423 -4.23 -26.46 -49.73
CA ASN A 423 -3.61 -27.75 -49.98
C ASN A 423 -2.74 -27.65 -51.24
N VAL A 424 -1.42 -27.69 -51.06
CA VAL A 424 -0.44 -27.55 -52.14
C VAL A 424 -0.65 -28.60 -53.23
N ASP A 425 -1.12 -29.80 -52.85
CA ASP A 425 -1.41 -30.88 -53.80
C ASP A 425 -2.55 -30.52 -54.76
N SER A 426 -3.53 -29.73 -54.30
CA SER A 426 -4.63 -29.26 -55.17
C SER A 426 -4.13 -28.28 -56.24
N VAL A 427 -3.16 -27.42 -55.88
CA VAL A 427 -2.54 -26.46 -56.80
C VAL A 427 -1.60 -27.18 -57.77
N ILE A 428 -0.84 -28.17 -57.29
CA ILE A 428 0.01 -29.01 -58.13
C ILE A 428 -0.83 -29.84 -59.10
N LYS A 429 -1.94 -30.42 -58.64
CA LYS A 429 -2.87 -31.18 -59.49
C LYS A 429 -3.47 -30.31 -60.59
N TRP A 430 -3.94 -29.11 -60.24
CA TRP A 430 -4.40 -28.13 -61.22
C TRP A 430 -3.30 -27.74 -62.23
N SER A 431 -2.07 -27.49 -61.76
CA SER A 431 -0.92 -27.15 -62.61
C SER A 431 -0.60 -28.26 -63.60
N ASN A 432 -0.64 -29.52 -63.15
CA ASN A 432 -0.40 -30.69 -63.98
C ASN A 432 -1.54 -30.92 -64.99
N GLU A 433 -2.80 -30.74 -64.60
CA GLU A 433 -3.94 -30.77 -65.53
C GLU A 433 -3.84 -29.68 -66.61
N MET A 434 -3.45 -28.45 -66.23
CA MET A 434 -3.22 -27.36 -67.18
C MET A 434 -2.10 -27.71 -68.17
N ARG A 435 -0.99 -28.28 -67.70
CA ARG A 435 0.11 -28.72 -68.56
C ARG A 435 -0.30 -29.83 -69.53
N LYS A 436 -1.11 -30.79 -69.08
CA LYS A 436 -1.67 -31.84 -69.95
C LYS A 436 -2.57 -31.26 -71.04
N ARG A 437 -3.47 -30.34 -70.67
CA ARG A 437 -4.35 -29.64 -71.62
C ARG A 437 -3.57 -28.84 -72.67
N ILE A 438 -2.47 -28.18 -72.28
CA ILE A 438 -1.60 -27.45 -73.22
C ILE A 438 -0.86 -28.40 -74.17
N LYS A 439 -0.48 -29.60 -73.70
CA LYS A 439 0.20 -30.62 -74.52
C LYS A 439 -0.74 -31.46 -75.40
N GLY A 440 -2.06 -31.24 -75.32
CA GLY A 440 -3.06 -32.00 -76.09
C GLY A 440 -3.28 -33.43 -75.59
N GLU A 441 -2.76 -33.77 -74.42
CA GLU A 441 -3.00 -35.07 -73.77
C GLU A 441 -4.32 -34.95 -72.98
N LYS A 442 -5.36 -35.65 -73.45
CA LYS A 442 -6.66 -35.72 -72.76
C LYS A 442 -6.57 -36.57 -71.49
#